data_AF-A0A356FDI6-F1
#
_entry.id   AF-A0A356FDI6-F1
#
_cell.length_a   1.000
_cell.length_b   1.000
_cell.length_c   1.000
_cell.angle_alpha   90.00
_cell.angle_beta   90.00
_cell.angle_gamma   90.00
#
_symmetry.space_group_name_H-M   'P 1'
#
loop_
_entity.id
_entity.type
_entity.pdbx_description
1 polymer ?
#
loop_
_entity_poly.entity_id
_entity_poly.type
_entity_poly.pdbx_seq_one_letter_code
_entity_poly.pdbx_strand_id
1 'polypeptide(L)' 'MESSRFCLGLDYGTNTARALIVDASCGAEIASGVTPYSSGQDGILADPTDPLLARQAPLDYEKALISS' A
#
# COMPACT_ATOMS: atom_id res chain seq x y z
N MET A 1 30.98 0.90 -13.58
CA MET A 1 30.02 1.51 -12.65
C MET A 1 29.35 0.38 -11.91
N GLU A 2 29.37 0.41 -10.58
CA GLU A 2 28.52 -0.47 -9.77
C GLU A 2 27.06 -0.16 -10.08
N SER A 3 26.24 -1.18 -10.29
CA SER A 3 24.80 -0.99 -10.46
C SER A 3 24.21 -0.60 -9.10
N SER A 4 23.61 0.59 -9.01
CA SER A 4 22.87 0.98 -7.81
C SER A 4 21.78 -0.06 -7.52
N ARG A 5 21.78 -0.60 -6.30
CA ARG A 5 20.77 -1.55 -5.83
C ARG A 5 19.78 -0.84 -4.94
N PHE A 6 18.50 -1.04 -5.22
CA PHE A 6 17.42 -0.49 -4.42
C PHE A 6 16.53 -1.62 -3.92
N CYS A 7 15.92 -1.43 -2.74
CA CYS A 7 14.88 -2.30 -2.23
C CYS A 7 13.53 -1.58 -2.27
N LEU A 8 12.48 -2.28 -2.70
CA LEU A 8 11.10 -1.82 -2.64
C LEU A 8 10.43 -2.45 -1.42
N GLY A 9 10.03 -1.61 -0.47
CA GLY A 9 9.17 -1.99 0.65
C GLY A 9 7.72 -1.74 0.29
N LEU A 10 6.84 -2.72 0.56
CA LEU A 10 5.40 -2.62 0.38
C LEU A 10 4.71 -2.83 1.73
N ASP A 11 3.73 -2.00 2.03
CA ASP A 11 2.96 -2.06 3.28
C ASP A 11 1.47 -1.89 2.98
N TYR A 12 0.74 -3.00 3.08
CA TYR A 12 -0.71 -3.05 2.88
C TYR A 12 -1.41 -2.82 4.22
N GLY A 13 -1.64 -1.54 4.53
CA GLY A 13 -2.39 -1.14 5.70
C GLY A 13 -3.88 -1.43 5.58
N THR A 14 -4.65 -0.97 6.56
CA THR A 14 -6.11 -1.14 6.58
C THR A 14 -6.83 -0.28 5.55
N ASN A 15 -6.38 0.96 5.35
CA ASN A 15 -7.08 1.92 4.48
C ASN A 15 -6.26 2.34 3.26
N THR A 16 -4.96 2.04 3.25
CA THR A 16 -3.99 2.50 2.25
C THR A 16 -2.95 1.42 1.93
N ALA A 17 -2.46 1.43 0.70
CA ALA A 17 -1.16 0.83 0.36
C ALA A 17 -0.07 1.89 0.43
N ARG A 18 1.09 1.50 0.95
CA ARG A 18 2.30 2.34 1.01
C ARG A 18 3.46 1.64 0.32
N ALA A 19 4.32 2.43 -0.31
CA ALA A 19 5.55 1.97 -0.94
C ALA A 19 6.73 2.83 -0.51
N LEU A 20 7.90 2.20 -0.36
CA LEU A 20 9.16 2.83 0.01
C LEU A 20 10.28 2.30 -0.89
N ILE A 21 11.08 3.18 -1.48
CA ILE A 21 12.32 2.81 -2.17
C ILE A 21 13.49 3.22 -1.28
N VAL A 22 14.37 2.27 -0.97
CA VAL A 22 15.58 2.51 -0.17
C VAL A 22 16.83 2.15 -0.96
N ASP A 23 17.90 2.92 -0.78
CA ASP A 23 19.24 2.57 -1.26
C ASP A 23 19.78 1.39 -0.44
N ALA A 24 20.04 0.26 -1.10
CA ALA A 24 20.47 -0.95 -0.43
C ALA A 24 21.91 -0.88 0.13
N SER A 25 22.71 0.12 -0.26
CA SER A 25 24.09 0.29 0.22
C SER A 25 24.18 1.00 1.57
N CYS A 26 23.23 1.88 1.87
CA CYS A 26 23.27 2.74 3.07
C CYS A 26 21.94 2.82 3.84
N GLY A 27 20.86 2.25 3.31
CA GLY A 27 19.54 2.28 3.92
C GLY A 27 18.82 3.62 3.80
N ALA A 28 19.34 4.57 3.02
CA ALA A 28 18.70 5.86 2.81
C ALA A 28 17.36 5.70 2.09
N GLU A 29 16.32 6.38 2.57
CA GLU A 29 15.04 6.51 1.87
C GLU A 29 15.22 7.41 0.64
N ILE A 30 14.82 6.89 -0.52
CA ILE A 30 14.94 7.58 -1.82
C ILE A 30 13.60 8.14 -2.26
N ALA A 31 12.52 7.40 -2.04
CA ALA A 31 11.17 7.81 -2.38
C ALA A 31 10.15 7.04 -1.56
N SER A 32 8.99 7.64 -1.34
CA SER A 32 7.83 7.00 -0.74
C SER A 32 6.54 7.39 -1.45
N GLY A 33 5.53 6.54 -1.33
CA GLY A 33 4.20 6.73 -1.92
C GLY A 33 3.12 6.15 -1.03
N VAL A 34 1.94 6.78 -1.04
CA VAL A 34 0.77 6.37 -0.25
C VAL A 34 -0.48 6.55 -1.10
N THR A 35 -1.27 5.49 -1.22
CA THR A 35 -2.54 5.53 -1.98
C THR A 35 -3.66 4.89 -1.15
N PRO A 36 -4.83 5.56 -0.99
CA PRO A 36 -6.00 4.96 -0.35
C PRO A 36 -6.64 3.88 -1.20
N TYR A 37 -7.22 2.86 -0.56
CA TYR A 37 -8.00 1.86 -1.27
C TYR A 37 -9.30 2.46 -1.81
N SER A 38 -9.67 2.03 -3.01
CA SER A 38 -10.76 2.66 -3.77
C SER A 38 -12.17 2.18 -3.37
N SER A 39 -12.28 1.03 -2.70
CA SER A 39 -13.56 0.44 -2.32
C SER A 39 -13.87 0.64 -0.84
N GLY A 40 -15.17 0.61 -0.51
CA GLY A 40 -15.64 0.71 0.86
C GLY A 40 -15.49 2.11 1.45
N GLN A 41 -15.85 2.23 2.72
CA GLN A 41 -15.63 3.46 3.49
C GLN A 41 -14.23 3.39 4.08
N ASP A 42 -13.36 4.30 3.68
CA ASP A 42 -11.94 4.30 4.05
C ASP A 42 -11.26 2.96 3.78
N GLY A 43 -11.56 2.29 2.66
CA GLY A 43 -10.96 0.97 2.36
C GLY A 43 -11.62 -0.22 3.06
N ILE A 44 -12.65 0.00 3.88
CA ILE A 44 -13.38 -1.05 4.62
C ILE A 44 -14.76 -1.30 4.04
N LEU A 45 -14.99 -2.56 3.68
CA LEU A 45 -16.29 -3.10 3.32
C LEU A 45 -16.98 -3.58 4.60
N ALA A 46 -17.89 -2.75 5.11
CA ALA A 46 -18.74 -3.06 6.26
C ALA A 46 -20.08 -3.67 5.82
N ASP A 47 -20.82 -4.23 6.78
CA ASP A 47 -22.19 -4.70 6.58
C ASP A 47 -23.13 -4.01 7.59
N PRO A 48 -24.18 -3.30 7.15
CA PRO A 48 -25.12 -2.63 8.05
C PRO A 48 -25.85 -3.58 9.02
N THR A 49 -25.96 -4.85 8.64
CA THR A 49 -26.67 -5.89 9.40
C THR A 49 -25.75 -6.73 10.28
N ASP A 50 -24.43 -6.62 10.09
CA ASP A 50 -23.40 -7.24 10.93
C ASP A 50 -22.32 -6.20 11.31
N PRO A 51 -22.48 -5.50 12.45
CA PRO A 51 -21.57 -4.44 12.89
C PRO A 51 -20.13 -4.90 13.16
N LEU A 52 -19.89 -6.20 13.31
CA LEU A 52 -18.55 -6.75 13.58
C LEU A 52 -17.80 -7.11 12.29
N LEU A 53 -18.45 -6.98 11.14
CA LEU A 53 -17.87 -7.33 9.86
C LEU A 53 -17.08 -6.16 9.27
N ALA A 54 -15.77 -6.36 9.13
CA ALA A 54 -14.86 -5.44 8.46
C ALA A 54 -13.98 -6.22 7.47
N ARG A 55 -14.16 -5.97 6.17
CA ARG A 55 -13.46 -6.68 5.09
C ARG A 55 -12.73 -5.69 4.18
N GLN A 56 -11.72 -6.18 3.46
CA GLN A 56 -11.03 -5.43 2.41
C GLN A 56 -11.26 -6.11 1.05
N ALA A 57 -11.10 -5.36 -0.04
CA ALA A 57 -11.15 -5.88 -1.40
C ALA A 57 -9.72 -6.14 -1.91
N PRO A 58 -9.30 -7.41 -2.14
CA PRO A 58 -7.92 -7.69 -2.56
C PRO A 58 -7.48 -7.00 -3.87
N LEU A 59 -8.41 -6.72 -4.78
CA LEU A 59 -8.13 -5.99 -6.02
C LEU A 59 -7.67 -4.55 -5.78
N ASP A 60 -8.07 -3.94 -4.66
CA ASP A 60 -7.63 -2.57 -4.33
C ASP A 60 -6.15 -2.50 -4.00
N TYR A 61 -5.51 -3.60 -3.59
CA TYR A 61 -4.08 -3.64 -3.31
C TYR A 61 -3.26 -3.39 -4.57
N GLU A 62 -3.63 -4.08 -5.67
CA GLU A 62 -3.00 -3.91 -6.97
C GLU A 62 -3.27 -2.51 -7.53
N LYS A 63 -4.54 -2.10 -7.54
CA LYS A 63 -4.94 -0.77 -8.03
C LYS A 63 -4.21 0.37 -7.31
N ALA A 64 -4.07 0.27 -5.99
CA ALA A 64 -3.40 1.28 -5.19
C ALA A 64 -1.88 1.33 -5.45
N LEU A 65 -1.25 0.21 -5.83
CA LEU A 65 0.19 0.18 -6.14
C LEU A 65 0.53 0.65 -7.55
N ILE A 66 -0.39 0.50 -8.51
CA ILE A 66 -0.16 0.94 -9.90
C ILE A 66 -0.80 2.31 -10.21
N SER A 67 -1.46 2.93 -9.23
CA SER A 67 -2.04 4.26 -9.38
C SER A 67 -0.95 5.32 -9.53
N SER A 68 -1.11 6.18 -10.53
CA SER A 68 -0.22 7.30 -10.87
C SER A 68 -0.59 8.60 -10.16
#